data_AF-A0A2I0N3F3-F1
#
_entry.id   AF-A0A2I0N3F3-F1
#
_cell.length_a   1.000
_cell.length_b   1.000
_cell.length_c   1.000
_cell.angle_alpha   90.00
_cell.angle_beta   90.00
_cell.angle_gamma   90.00
#
_symmetry.space_group_name_H-M   'P 1'
#
loop_
_entity.id
_entity.type
_entity.pdbx_description
1 polymer ?
#
loop_
_entity_poly.entity_id
_entity_poly.type
_entity_poly.pdbx_seq_one_letter_code
_entity_poly.pdbx_strand_id
1 'polypeptide(L)'
;MKHAKIITLCLSLSLIAAVGCQPKGKTPDKTTKGGVTVADTKPTAKDQTKPAEAGDKESSLAMWAGSWKTYAEFLKDPMIKPQLERRAALEKVSLDELMKKMDATYKSEFTHMEIEGKKISLYNGSKDQGGKLLFAADYDFMKKEVVKGDRHDTTWYLFETKDPKATIKVFALMPEHGTTMPHIHFRYGDASIVNNLKGGDWWPTFVRTKVTAQDAITSMKDRLDKQEAEAKKDTKPAGKADEKDMKAIAEWAGEWNNMGDYLDRPELQNAFGIAAKKENKSAEDFKKAYVAKRKTDYSKMIIRDKEVLFKDKDGKELGKGTYEGKGKVTSKLGRHDLTWYVFQGDEKALYKTLLVMPVHGDGLIHFHLRYGNEDAQALLKKDNWFPTMVKPDATTAQLIEEITE
;
A
#
# COMPACT_ATOMS: atom_id res chain seq x y z
N MET A 1 -22.22 -57.46 4.54
CA MET A 1 -22.59 -57.57 5.96
C MET A 1 -23.20 -56.25 6.40
N LYS A 2 -24.44 -56.30 6.93
CA LYS A 2 -25.19 -55.37 7.81
C LYS A 2 -25.21 -53.87 7.41
N HIS A 3 -26.27 -53.33 6.77
CA HIS A 3 -27.63 -52.99 7.24
C HIS A 3 -27.70 -51.99 8.42
N ALA A 4 -28.32 -50.81 8.20
CA ALA A 4 -29.68 -50.45 8.70
C ALA A 4 -29.94 -48.92 8.62
N LYS A 5 -30.97 -48.50 7.85
CA LYS A 5 -32.27 -47.88 8.26
C LYS A 5 -32.20 -46.42 8.71
N ILE A 6 -32.66 -45.42 7.93
CA ILE A 6 -34.05 -44.93 7.73
C ILE A 6 -34.84 -44.79 9.03
N ILE A 7 -35.13 -43.55 9.44
CA ILE A 7 -36.43 -43.13 10.02
C ILE A 7 -36.76 -41.71 9.54
N THR A 8 -37.86 -41.61 8.80
CA THR A 8 -38.65 -40.41 8.51
C THR A 8 -39.55 -40.10 9.71
N LEU A 9 -39.75 -38.82 10.06
CA LEU A 9 -40.97 -38.41 10.75
C LEU A 9 -41.47 -37.07 10.21
N CYS A 10 -42.64 -37.13 9.55
CA CYS A 10 -43.51 -36.01 9.27
C CYS A 10 -44.14 -35.49 10.56
N LEU A 11 -44.34 -34.17 10.66
CA LEU A 11 -45.51 -33.63 11.34
C LEU A 11 -46.05 -32.41 10.58
N SER A 12 -47.27 -32.57 10.09
CA SER A 12 -48.20 -31.58 9.57
C SER A 12 -49.04 -30.97 10.69
N LEU A 13 -49.44 -29.70 10.54
CA LEU A 13 -50.76 -29.07 10.84
C LEU A 13 -50.52 -27.55 10.98
N SER A 14 -51.01 -26.69 10.08
CA SER A 14 -52.38 -26.18 9.89
C SER A 14 -52.77 -25.01 10.81
N LEU A 15 -52.98 -23.86 10.15
CA LEU A 15 -54.04 -22.85 10.33
C LEU A 15 -54.24 -22.13 11.70
N ILE A 16 -54.24 -20.79 11.67
CA ILE A 16 -55.44 -19.93 11.83
C ILE A 16 -55.06 -18.46 11.58
N ALA A 17 -55.95 -17.75 10.88
CA ALA A 17 -55.89 -16.33 10.55
C ALA A 17 -56.38 -15.44 11.71
N ALA A 18 -55.91 -14.18 11.76
CA ALA A 18 -56.75 -13.05 12.15
C ALA A 18 -56.16 -11.70 11.70
N VAL A 19 -57.02 -10.95 11.01
CA VAL A 19 -56.93 -9.56 10.57
C VAL A 19 -57.01 -8.61 11.77
N GLY A 20 -56.37 -7.43 11.70
CA GLY A 20 -56.58 -6.39 12.71
C GLY A 20 -55.84 -5.07 12.46
N CYS A 21 -56.45 -4.21 11.63
CA CYS A 21 -56.41 -2.75 11.57
C CYS A 21 -55.34 -1.92 12.32
N GLN A 22 -54.68 -1.02 11.56
CA GLN A 22 -54.28 0.31 12.04
C GLN A 22 -55.51 1.19 12.36
N PRO A 23 -55.34 2.26 13.14
CA PRO A 23 -55.47 3.57 12.50
C PRO A 23 -54.47 4.64 12.92
N LYS A 24 -54.36 5.61 12.02
CA LYS A 24 -53.61 6.87 12.00
C LYS A 24 -54.09 7.90 13.02
N GLY A 25 -53.23 8.86 13.38
CA GLY A 25 -53.62 10.19 13.88
C GLY A 25 -52.42 10.93 14.48
N LYS A 26 -51.74 11.79 13.72
CA LYS A 26 -51.95 13.25 13.58
C LYS A 26 -51.18 14.10 14.60
N THR A 27 -50.18 14.81 14.09
CA THR A 27 -49.61 16.06 14.62
C THR A 27 -50.66 17.17 14.77
N PRO A 28 -50.35 18.20 15.56
CA PRO A 28 -50.29 19.51 14.92
C PRO A 28 -49.08 20.36 15.35
N ASP A 29 -48.63 21.11 14.36
CA ASP A 29 -47.72 22.24 14.35
C ASP A 29 -48.38 23.48 14.99
N LYS A 30 -47.59 24.36 15.62
CA LYS A 30 -47.89 25.80 15.77
C LYS A 30 -46.62 26.59 16.07
N THR A 31 -46.17 27.29 15.04
CA THR A 31 -45.35 28.51 15.06
C THR A 31 -45.97 29.65 15.90
N THR A 32 -45.13 30.37 16.63
CA THR A 32 -45.28 31.83 16.86
C THR A 32 -43.91 32.50 17.02
N LYS A 33 -43.68 33.56 16.24
CA LYS A 33 -42.60 34.55 16.37
C LYS A 33 -43.09 35.72 17.23
N GLY A 34 -42.17 36.34 17.98
CA GLY A 34 -42.14 37.80 18.16
C GLY A 34 -41.93 38.34 19.58
N GLY A 35 -40.71 38.84 19.86
CA GLY A 35 -40.34 39.95 20.77
C GLY A 35 -40.63 39.77 22.28
N VAL A 36 -39.89 40.29 23.26
CA VAL A 36 -39.07 41.49 23.40
C VAL A 36 -38.25 41.36 24.71
N THR A 37 -37.24 42.22 24.86
CA THR A 37 -36.53 42.68 26.08
C THR A 37 -35.42 41.84 26.71
N VAL A 38 -34.24 42.44 26.63
CA VAL A 38 -33.03 42.20 27.42
C VAL A 38 -33.27 42.74 28.83
N ALA A 39 -33.05 41.91 29.85
CA ALA A 39 -32.82 42.34 31.22
C ALA A 39 -31.79 41.41 31.86
N ASP A 40 -30.70 42.01 32.30
CA ASP A 40 -29.55 41.39 32.93
C ASP A 40 -29.93 40.58 34.18
N THR A 41 -29.64 39.29 34.15
CA THR A 41 -29.50 38.48 35.38
C THR A 41 -28.29 37.57 35.25
N LYS A 42 -27.31 37.84 36.10
CA LYS A 42 -26.09 37.05 36.33
C LYS A 42 -26.45 35.71 36.97
N PRO A 43 -26.06 34.55 36.42
CA PRO A 43 -26.08 33.29 37.15
C PRO A 43 -24.69 33.00 37.72
N THR A 44 -24.66 32.84 39.03
CA THR A 44 -23.56 32.35 39.86
C THR A 44 -23.30 30.85 39.66
N ALA A 45 -22.01 30.51 39.81
CA ALA A 45 -21.42 29.21 40.14
C ALA A 45 -21.62 28.04 39.15
N LYS A 46 -20.52 27.77 38.43
CA LYS A 46 -20.23 26.57 37.64
C LYS A 46 -20.27 25.32 38.54
N ASP A 47 -21.10 24.35 38.18
CA ASP A 47 -20.82 22.96 38.48
C ASP A 47 -19.73 22.48 37.50
N GLN A 48 -18.51 22.32 38.02
CA GLN A 48 -17.34 21.96 37.23
C GLN A 48 -17.25 20.44 37.12
N THR A 49 -17.85 19.87 36.06
CA THR A 49 -17.33 18.62 35.53
C THR A 49 -16.02 18.95 34.81
N LYS A 50 -14.91 18.58 35.45
CA LYS A 50 -13.55 18.70 34.92
C LYS A 50 -13.50 18.09 33.51
N PRO A 51 -12.99 18.80 32.48
CA PRO A 51 -12.71 18.18 31.19
C PRO A 51 -11.67 17.07 31.40
N ALA A 52 -11.95 15.85 30.95
CA ALA A 52 -10.94 14.80 30.87
C ALA A 52 -9.72 15.35 30.11
N GLU A 53 -8.55 15.32 30.73
CA GLU A 53 -7.29 15.79 30.12
C GLU A 53 -7.03 14.97 28.85
N ALA A 54 -6.43 15.60 27.83
CA ALA A 54 -6.19 14.96 26.53
C ALA A 54 -5.40 13.62 26.63
N GLY A 55 -4.68 13.38 27.73
CA GLY A 55 -4.02 12.11 28.04
C GLY A 55 -4.97 10.93 28.28
N ASP A 56 -6.14 11.14 28.90
CA ASP A 56 -7.07 10.07 29.28
C ASP A 56 -7.75 9.41 28.06
N LYS A 57 -7.88 10.15 26.96
CA LYS A 57 -8.47 9.63 25.72
C LYS A 57 -7.52 8.75 24.92
N GLU A 58 -6.22 9.05 24.95
CA GLU A 58 -5.19 8.26 24.25
C GLU A 58 -4.90 6.93 24.96
N SER A 59 -5.12 6.86 26.28
CA SER A 59 -4.95 5.65 27.09
C SER A 59 -6.25 4.88 27.31
N SER A 60 -7.27 5.09 26.47
CA SER A 60 -8.53 4.35 26.52
C SER A 60 -9.09 4.07 25.12
N LEU A 61 -10.09 3.19 25.04
CA LEU A 61 -10.79 2.90 23.78
C LEU A 61 -11.75 4.01 23.33
N ALA A 62 -11.82 5.13 24.06
CA ALA A 62 -12.76 6.22 23.80
C ALA A 62 -12.61 6.82 22.39
N MET A 63 -11.40 6.86 21.83
CA MET A 63 -11.16 7.34 20.46
C MET A 63 -11.86 6.49 19.39
N TRP A 64 -12.08 5.21 19.67
CA TRP A 64 -12.70 4.24 18.74
C TRP A 64 -14.14 3.89 19.14
N ALA A 65 -14.70 4.51 20.17
CA ALA A 65 -16.03 4.19 20.67
C ALA A 65 -17.10 4.23 19.57
N GLY A 66 -18.06 3.30 19.67
CA GLY A 66 -19.18 3.14 18.76
C GLY A 66 -19.05 1.93 17.83
N SER A 67 -19.84 1.98 16.76
CA SER A 67 -20.14 0.84 15.90
C SER A 67 -19.46 0.94 14.54
N TRP A 68 -18.86 -0.18 14.12
CA TRP A 68 -18.02 -0.29 12.93
C TRP A 68 -18.39 -1.51 12.10
N LYS A 69 -18.28 -1.39 10.77
CA LYS A 69 -18.50 -2.48 9.81
C LYS A 69 -17.35 -2.60 8.82
N THR A 70 -17.14 -3.80 8.29
CA THR A 70 -16.07 -4.09 7.35
C THR A 70 -16.25 -3.35 6.02
N TYR A 71 -15.16 -2.79 5.50
CA TYR A 71 -15.11 -2.20 4.16
C TYR A 71 -15.27 -3.26 3.05
N ALA A 72 -14.88 -4.51 3.32
CA ALA A 72 -14.90 -5.59 2.33
C ALA A 72 -16.30 -5.90 1.78
N GLU A 73 -17.37 -5.54 2.50
CA GLU A 73 -18.74 -5.68 2.01
C GLU A 73 -19.04 -4.76 0.82
N PHE A 74 -18.48 -3.54 0.79
CA PHE A 74 -18.68 -2.61 -0.32
C PHE A 74 -18.04 -3.11 -1.61
N LEU A 75 -16.99 -3.94 -1.52
CA LEU A 75 -16.34 -4.52 -2.70
C LEU A 75 -17.23 -5.52 -3.44
N LYS A 76 -18.30 -5.98 -2.80
CA LYS A 76 -19.31 -6.87 -3.39
C LYS A 76 -20.47 -6.10 -4.01
N ASP A 77 -20.54 -4.79 -3.81
CA ASP A 77 -21.60 -3.95 -4.34
C ASP A 77 -21.43 -3.78 -5.87
N PRO A 78 -22.43 -4.12 -6.71
CA PRO A 78 -22.33 -3.93 -8.15
C PRO A 78 -22.02 -2.47 -8.55
N MET A 79 -22.43 -1.48 -7.75
CA MET A 79 -22.20 -0.07 -8.04
C MET A 79 -20.73 0.35 -7.92
N ILE A 80 -19.89 -0.38 -7.16
CA ILE A 80 -18.47 -0.06 -7.05
C ILE A 80 -17.64 -0.63 -8.22
N LYS A 81 -18.19 -1.62 -8.94
CA LYS A 81 -17.50 -2.35 -10.01
C LYS A 81 -16.82 -1.43 -11.05
N PRO A 82 -17.45 -0.36 -11.56
CA PRO A 82 -16.79 0.53 -12.53
C PRO A 82 -15.51 1.18 -11.98
N GLN A 83 -15.45 1.51 -10.69
CA GLN A 83 -14.25 2.07 -10.07
C GLN A 83 -13.17 0.99 -9.86
N LEU A 84 -13.57 -0.26 -9.59
CA LEU A 84 -12.65 -1.39 -9.50
C LEU A 84 -12.02 -1.70 -10.87
N GLU A 85 -12.81 -1.70 -11.95
CA GLU A 85 -12.31 -1.88 -13.32
C GLU A 85 -11.34 -0.77 -13.71
N ARG A 86 -11.70 0.50 -13.40
CA ARG A 86 -10.81 1.65 -13.59
C ARG A 86 -9.50 1.48 -12.82
N ARG A 87 -9.56 1.05 -11.56
CA ARG A 87 -8.37 0.79 -10.74
C ARG A 87 -7.51 -0.32 -11.33
N ALA A 88 -8.10 -1.42 -11.78
CA ALA A 88 -7.39 -2.53 -12.39
C ALA A 88 -6.64 -2.09 -13.66
N ALA A 89 -7.28 -1.27 -14.50
CA ALA A 89 -6.64 -0.68 -15.68
C ALA A 89 -5.44 0.22 -15.32
N LEU A 90 -5.56 1.06 -14.29
CA LEU A 90 -4.45 1.90 -13.82
C LEU A 90 -3.30 1.09 -13.21
N GLU A 91 -3.61 0.00 -12.50
CA GLU A 91 -2.61 -0.92 -11.94
C GLU A 91 -2.07 -1.92 -12.97
N LYS A 92 -2.60 -1.94 -14.21
CA LYS A 92 -2.25 -2.86 -15.30
C LYS A 92 -2.37 -4.35 -14.90
N VAL A 93 -3.40 -4.66 -14.13
CA VAL A 93 -3.76 -6.04 -13.71
C VAL A 93 -5.18 -6.36 -14.15
N SER A 94 -5.54 -7.65 -14.17
CA SER A 94 -6.94 -8.03 -14.37
C SER A 94 -7.81 -7.65 -13.17
N LEU A 95 -9.13 -7.50 -13.39
CA LEU A 95 -10.07 -7.26 -12.29
C LEU A 95 -10.03 -8.38 -11.26
N ASP A 96 -9.90 -9.63 -11.70
CA ASP A 96 -9.84 -10.80 -10.81
C ASP A 96 -8.59 -10.80 -9.93
N GLU A 97 -7.42 -10.45 -10.49
CA GLU A 97 -6.18 -10.30 -9.72
C GLU A 97 -6.29 -9.17 -8.71
N LEU A 98 -6.86 -8.02 -9.10
CA LEU A 98 -7.11 -6.91 -8.19
C LEU A 98 -8.04 -7.33 -7.05
N MET A 99 -9.14 -8.02 -7.35
CA MET A 99 -10.11 -8.45 -6.35
C MET A 99 -9.53 -9.48 -5.38
N LYS A 100 -8.72 -10.43 -5.85
CA LYS A 100 -7.99 -11.36 -4.97
C LYS A 100 -7.05 -10.63 -4.03
N LYS A 101 -6.29 -9.65 -4.54
CA LYS A 101 -5.39 -8.82 -3.73
C LYS A 101 -6.17 -8.00 -2.69
N MET A 102 -7.27 -7.36 -3.09
CA MET A 102 -8.10 -6.58 -2.19
C MET A 102 -8.79 -7.44 -1.12
N ASP A 103 -9.24 -8.66 -1.46
CA ASP A 103 -9.77 -9.60 -0.48
C ASP A 103 -8.69 -9.98 0.54
N ALA A 104 -7.52 -10.43 0.10
CA ALA A 104 -6.40 -10.74 1.00
C ALA A 104 -6.00 -9.56 1.89
N THR A 105 -6.08 -8.33 1.35
CA THR A 105 -5.76 -7.10 2.07
C THR A 105 -6.81 -6.78 3.12
N TYR A 106 -8.09 -6.70 2.75
CA TYR A 106 -9.13 -6.13 3.61
C TYR A 106 -9.91 -7.18 4.41
N LYS A 107 -9.68 -8.46 4.17
CA LYS A 107 -10.38 -9.57 4.82
C LYS A 107 -10.24 -9.51 6.34
N SER A 108 -11.36 -9.81 7.01
CA SER A 108 -11.47 -10.01 8.44
C SER A 108 -12.36 -11.22 8.71
N GLU A 109 -12.12 -11.93 9.81
CA GLU A 109 -12.97 -13.06 10.25
C GLU A 109 -14.33 -12.60 10.80
N PHE A 110 -14.45 -11.32 11.11
CA PHE A 110 -15.67 -10.67 11.58
C PHE A 110 -16.02 -9.51 10.65
N THR A 111 -17.31 -9.20 10.56
CA THR A 111 -17.81 -8.14 9.67
C THR A 111 -18.27 -6.90 10.43
N HIS A 112 -18.41 -6.99 11.75
CA HIS A 112 -18.87 -5.89 12.58
C HIS A 112 -18.16 -5.86 13.94
N MET A 113 -17.91 -4.66 14.46
CA MET A 113 -17.22 -4.40 15.72
C MET A 113 -17.92 -3.28 16.49
N GLU A 114 -18.17 -3.51 17.77
CA GLU A 114 -18.70 -2.52 18.70
C GLU A 114 -17.67 -2.24 19.81
N ILE A 115 -17.43 -0.97 20.09
CA ILE A 115 -16.50 -0.53 21.13
C ILE A 115 -17.26 0.35 22.13
N GLU A 116 -17.41 -0.13 23.36
CA GLU A 116 -18.15 0.55 24.43
C GLU A 116 -17.35 0.50 25.74
N GLY A 117 -16.93 1.67 26.24
CA GLY A 117 -16.06 1.73 27.41
C GLY A 117 -14.75 0.99 27.17
N LYS A 118 -14.48 -0.08 27.95
CA LYS A 118 -13.33 -0.96 27.77
C LYS A 118 -13.61 -2.18 26.88
N LYS A 119 -14.87 -2.38 26.49
CA LYS A 119 -15.30 -3.61 25.85
C LYS A 119 -15.19 -3.50 24.33
N ILE A 120 -14.58 -4.51 23.72
CA ILE A 120 -14.63 -4.75 22.27
C ILE A 120 -15.49 -5.98 22.03
N SER A 121 -16.50 -5.87 21.17
CA SER A 121 -17.37 -6.98 20.76
C SER A 121 -17.33 -7.15 19.23
N LEU A 122 -17.10 -8.38 18.76
CA LEU A 122 -16.97 -8.73 17.34
C LEU A 122 -18.08 -9.66 16.90
N TYR A 123 -18.62 -9.43 15.71
CA TYR A 123 -19.78 -10.16 15.19
C TYR A 123 -19.56 -10.67 13.76
N ASN A 124 -20.21 -11.78 13.44
CA ASN A 124 -20.44 -12.24 12.07
C ASN A 124 -21.82 -11.76 11.61
N GLY A 125 -21.85 -10.81 10.68
CA GLY A 125 -23.04 -10.07 10.29
C GLY A 125 -23.21 -8.76 11.07
N SER A 126 -24.03 -7.86 10.55
CA SER A 126 -24.36 -6.60 11.22
C SER A 126 -25.12 -6.87 12.53
N LYS A 127 -24.69 -6.22 13.62
CA LYS A 127 -25.33 -6.34 14.94
C LYS A 127 -26.82 -5.98 14.87
N ASP A 128 -27.16 -4.91 14.14
CA ASP A 128 -28.54 -4.43 13.98
C ASP A 128 -29.40 -5.35 13.09
N GLN A 129 -28.78 -6.30 12.40
CA GLN A 129 -29.46 -7.29 11.55
C GLN A 129 -29.41 -8.70 12.15
N GLY A 130 -29.18 -8.81 13.47
CA GLY A 130 -29.13 -10.11 14.15
C GLY A 130 -27.80 -10.86 13.97
N GLY A 131 -26.72 -10.14 13.68
CA GLY A 131 -25.37 -10.70 13.57
C GLY A 131 -24.98 -11.50 14.82
N LYS A 132 -24.31 -12.64 14.61
CA LYS A 132 -23.89 -13.54 15.70
C LYS A 132 -22.67 -12.96 16.41
N LEU A 133 -22.75 -12.78 17.73
CA LEU A 133 -21.58 -12.46 18.55
C LEU A 133 -20.55 -13.59 18.47
N LEU A 134 -19.33 -13.26 18.05
CA LEU A 134 -18.22 -14.21 17.97
C LEU A 134 -17.30 -14.10 19.18
N PHE A 135 -17.04 -12.86 19.60
CA PHE A 135 -16.04 -12.57 20.61
C PHE A 135 -16.41 -11.29 21.36
N ALA A 136 -16.19 -11.25 22.67
CA ALA A 136 -16.26 -10.03 23.46
C ALA A 136 -15.35 -10.12 24.67
N ALA A 137 -14.58 -9.06 24.93
CA ALA A 137 -13.75 -8.95 26.12
C ALA A 137 -13.51 -7.47 26.48
N ASP A 138 -13.14 -7.24 27.72
CA ASP A 138 -12.65 -5.94 28.19
C ASP A 138 -11.14 -5.84 27.96
N TYR A 139 -10.70 -4.68 27.49
CA TYR A 139 -9.33 -4.39 27.14
C TYR A 139 -8.82 -3.15 27.87
N ASP A 140 -7.64 -3.28 28.46
CA ASP A 140 -6.88 -2.20 29.08
C ASP A 140 -5.78 -1.73 28.13
N PHE A 141 -5.50 -0.42 28.15
CA PHE A 141 -4.43 0.16 27.36
C PHE A 141 -3.06 -0.36 27.81
N MET A 142 -2.24 -0.79 26.85
CA MET A 142 -0.86 -1.20 27.10
C MET A 142 0.12 -0.07 26.79
N LYS A 143 0.17 0.32 25.51
CA LYS A 143 1.16 1.26 25.00
C LYS A 143 0.77 1.83 23.64
N LYS A 144 1.44 2.93 23.31
CA LYS A 144 1.47 3.53 21.97
C LYS A 144 2.77 3.13 21.28
N GLU A 145 2.67 2.66 20.04
CA GLU A 145 3.81 2.24 19.22
C GLU A 145 3.81 3.05 17.91
N VAL A 146 4.96 3.63 17.57
CA VAL A 146 5.14 4.35 16.30
C VAL A 146 6.02 3.51 15.40
N VAL A 147 5.44 3.03 14.31
CA VAL A 147 6.11 2.20 13.33
C VAL A 147 6.54 3.06 12.15
N LYS A 148 7.86 3.15 11.94
CA LYS A 148 8.45 3.85 10.79
C LYS A 148 8.12 3.12 9.49
N GLY A 149 7.50 3.83 8.55
CA GLY A 149 7.16 3.34 7.23
C GLY A 149 7.85 4.13 6.12
N ASP A 150 8.03 3.53 4.95
CA ASP A 150 8.80 4.13 3.85
C ASP A 150 8.16 5.41 3.28
N ARG A 151 6.83 5.55 3.42
CA ARG A 151 6.07 6.74 2.98
C ARG A 151 5.58 7.61 4.12
N HIS A 152 5.12 6.98 5.21
CA HIS A 152 4.61 7.66 6.39
C HIS A 152 4.73 6.73 7.60
N ASP A 153 4.96 7.34 8.75
CA ASP A 153 4.91 6.63 10.02
C ASP A 153 3.47 6.26 10.34
N THR A 154 3.28 5.08 10.95
CA THR A 154 1.98 4.65 11.46
C THR A 154 2.00 4.63 12.98
N THR A 155 0.91 5.09 13.59
CA THR A 155 0.75 5.09 15.05
C THR A 155 -0.28 4.04 15.44
N TRP A 156 0.11 3.15 16.34
CA TRP A 156 -0.69 2.04 16.84
C TRP A 156 -0.91 2.16 18.34
N TYR A 157 -2.14 1.94 18.78
CA TYR A 157 -2.53 1.91 20.18
C TYR A 157 -2.89 0.48 20.55
N LEU A 158 -2.11 -0.09 21.47
CA LEU A 158 -2.21 -1.48 21.83
C LEU A 158 -3.00 -1.63 23.12
N PHE A 159 -3.90 -2.61 23.13
CA PHE A 159 -4.74 -2.94 24.26
C PHE A 159 -4.71 -4.44 24.53
N GLU A 160 -4.65 -4.84 25.80
CA GLU A 160 -4.64 -6.23 26.23
C GLU A 160 -5.85 -6.57 27.09
N THR A 161 -6.29 -7.83 27.02
CA THR A 161 -7.29 -8.36 27.94
C THR A 161 -6.66 -9.34 28.92
N LYS A 162 -7.07 -9.23 30.19
CA LYS A 162 -6.70 -10.18 31.25
C LYS A 162 -7.65 -11.36 31.34
N ASP A 163 -8.69 -11.42 30.50
CA ASP A 163 -9.59 -12.56 30.46
C ASP A 163 -8.84 -13.81 30.00
N PRO A 164 -8.68 -14.84 30.85
CA PRO A 164 -7.97 -16.06 30.48
C PRO A 164 -8.67 -16.81 29.33
N LYS A 165 -9.99 -16.64 29.16
CA LYS A 165 -10.80 -17.32 28.13
C LYS A 165 -10.79 -16.59 26.78
N ALA A 166 -10.35 -15.34 26.73
CA ALA A 166 -10.29 -14.60 25.47
C ALA A 166 -9.30 -15.23 24.49
N THR A 167 -9.75 -15.54 23.28
CA THR A 167 -8.90 -16.05 22.19
C THR A 167 -8.07 -14.94 21.53
N ILE A 168 -8.58 -13.71 21.53
CA ILE A 168 -7.86 -12.51 21.08
C ILE A 168 -7.31 -11.81 22.33
N LYS A 169 -6.01 -11.90 22.58
CA LYS A 169 -5.39 -11.30 23.78
C LYS A 169 -5.05 -9.84 23.60
N VAL A 170 -4.66 -9.44 22.39
CA VAL A 170 -4.19 -8.09 22.08
C VAL A 170 -4.91 -7.55 20.85
N PHE A 171 -5.33 -6.28 20.94
CA PHE A 171 -5.71 -5.45 19.80
C PHE A 171 -4.68 -4.34 19.61
N ALA A 172 -4.34 -4.04 18.36
CA ALA A 172 -3.65 -2.83 17.98
C ALA A 172 -4.53 -2.02 17.03
N LEU A 173 -4.84 -0.78 17.39
CA LEU A 173 -5.77 0.10 16.67
C LEU A 173 -5.03 1.32 16.14
N MET A 174 -5.25 1.66 14.88
CA MET A 174 -4.84 2.95 14.32
C MET A 174 -5.93 3.99 14.55
N PRO A 175 -5.57 5.27 14.78
CA PRO A 175 -6.53 6.37 14.79
C PRO A 175 -7.41 6.38 13.53
N GLU A 176 -8.66 6.81 13.69
CA GLU A 176 -9.58 7.04 12.57
C GLU A 176 -9.00 8.10 11.62
N HIS A 177 -9.00 7.81 10.33
CA HIS A 177 -8.45 8.69 9.29
C HIS A 177 -9.23 8.57 7.98
N GLY A 178 -8.92 9.46 7.04
CA GLY A 178 -9.65 9.60 5.78
C GLY A 178 -10.78 10.63 5.87
N THR A 179 -10.94 11.42 4.81
CA THR A 179 -11.92 12.52 4.76
C THR A 179 -13.28 12.06 4.24
N THR A 180 -13.32 11.47 3.04
CA THR A 180 -14.55 11.04 2.37
C THR A 180 -15.14 9.78 2.99
N MET A 181 -14.28 8.87 3.43
CA MET A 181 -14.67 7.62 4.09
C MET A 181 -13.78 7.43 5.32
N PRO A 182 -14.14 8.03 6.47
CA PRO A 182 -13.43 7.81 7.73
C PRO A 182 -13.39 6.31 8.06
N HIS A 183 -12.19 5.80 8.31
CA HIS A 183 -11.95 4.39 8.56
C HIS A 183 -10.82 4.19 9.56
N ILE A 184 -10.75 2.97 10.08
CA ILE A 184 -9.70 2.49 10.96
C ILE A 184 -9.10 1.21 10.38
N HIS A 185 -7.82 1.02 10.70
CA HIS A 185 -7.13 -0.25 10.54
C HIS A 185 -6.79 -0.81 11.91
N PHE A 186 -6.75 -2.13 12.00
CA PHE A 186 -6.40 -2.81 13.23
C PHE A 186 -5.67 -4.13 12.97
N ARG A 187 -5.08 -4.65 14.04
CA ARG A 187 -4.47 -5.97 14.14
C ARG A 187 -4.97 -6.61 15.43
N TYR A 188 -5.14 -7.93 15.43
CA TYR A 188 -5.57 -8.67 16.61
C TYR A 188 -4.95 -10.07 16.68
N GLY A 189 -4.68 -10.56 17.88
CA GLY A 189 -4.03 -11.85 18.09
C GLY A 189 -3.52 -12.01 19.52
N ASP A 190 -2.41 -12.74 19.67
CA ASP A 190 -1.67 -12.81 20.92
C ASP A 190 -0.65 -11.65 21.06
N ALA A 191 0.16 -11.68 22.12
CA ALA A 191 1.17 -10.65 22.38
C ALA A 191 2.25 -10.54 21.30
N SER A 192 2.42 -11.55 20.43
CA SER A 192 3.41 -11.51 19.35
C SER A 192 3.04 -10.53 18.24
N ILE A 193 1.79 -10.06 18.19
CA ILE A 193 1.33 -9.16 17.13
C ILE A 193 2.09 -7.84 17.05
N VAL A 194 2.71 -7.44 18.17
CA VAL A 194 3.59 -6.26 18.24
C VAL A 194 4.76 -6.37 17.25
N ASN A 195 5.26 -7.59 17.03
CA ASN A 195 6.35 -7.86 16.09
C ASN A 195 5.92 -7.71 14.62
N ASN A 196 4.61 -7.78 14.37
CA ASN A 196 4.01 -7.74 13.03
C ASN A 196 3.26 -6.43 12.76
N LEU A 197 3.51 -5.37 13.55
CA LEU A 197 2.96 -4.03 13.26
C LEU A 197 3.67 -3.37 12.07
N LYS A 198 4.93 -3.75 11.79
CA LYS A 198 5.69 -3.30 10.62
C LYS A 198 5.50 -4.27 9.46
N GLY A 199 4.90 -3.77 8.38
CA GLY A 199 4.79 -4.50 7.12
C GLY A 199 3.67 -5.54 7.09
N GLY A 200 3.43 -6.06 5.88
CA GLY A 200 2.36 -6.99 5.57
C GLY A 200 1.25 -6.37 4.73
N ASP A 201 0.64 -7.19 3.88
CA ASP A 201 -0.46 -6.79 2.99
C ASP A 201 -1.82 -6.88 3.67
N TRP A 202 -1.91 -7.43 4.88
CA TRP A 202 -3.17 -7.60 5.60
C TRP A 202 -3.57 -6.32 6.34
N TRP A 203 -4.52 -5.57 5.80
CA TRP A 203 -5.05 -4.32 6.34
C TRP A 203 -6.59 -4.39 6.51
N PRO A 204 -7.10 -5.13 7.51
CA PRO A 204 -8.51 -5.07 7.87
C PRO A 204 -8.95 -3.61 8.00
N THR A 205 -10.02 -3.26 7.32
CA THR A 205 -10.46 -1.87 7.19
C THR A 205 -11.91 -1.80 7.60
N PHE A 206 -12.17 -1.04 8.65
CA PHE A 206 -13.51 -0.88 9.19
C PHE A 206 -13.92 0.59 9.10
N VAL A 207 -15.17 0.82 8.74
CA VAL A 207 -15.78 2.14 8.64
C VAL A 207 -16.90 2.26 9.67
N ARG A 208 -17.26 3.49 10.02
CA ARG A 208 -18.47 3.74 10.82
C ARG A 208 -19.69 3.13 10.13
N THR A 209 -20.65 2.58 10.87
CA THR A 209 -21.86 1.96 10.30
C THR A 209 -22.68 2.89 9.40
N LYS A 210 -22.62 4.20 9.67
CA LYS A 210 -23.27 5.26 8.86
C LYS A 210 -22.68 5.44 7.45
N VAL A 211 -21.47 4.95 7.19
CA VAL A 211 -20.84 5.04 5.87
C VAL A 211 -21.62 4.20 4.87
N THR A 212 -21.97 4.79 3.74
CA THR A 212 -22.76 4.17 2.68
C THR A 212 -21.88 3.61 1.56
N ALA A 213 -22.47 2.78 0.68
CA ALA A 213 -21.79 2.36 -0.53
C ALA A 213 -21.38 3.56 -1.42
N GLN A 214 -22.21 4.61 -1.46
CA GLN A 214 -21.92 5.82 -2.22
C GLN A 214 -20.70 6.58 -1.67
N ASP A 215 -20.51 6.60 -0.35
CA ASP A 215 -19.32 7.19 0.28
C ASP A 215 -18.05 6.40 -0.10
N ALA A 216 -18.14 5.07 -0.09
CA ALA A 216 -17.05 4.19 -0.51
C ALA A 216 -16.70 4.37 -2.01
N ILE A 217 -17.71 4.49 -2.87
CA ILE A 217 -17.54 4.77 -4.31
C ILE A 217 -16.88 6.13 -4.52
N THR A 218 -17.38 7.19 -3.85
CA THR A 218 -16.83 8.54 -3.94
C THR A 218 -15.38 8.55 -3.46
N SER A 219 -15.09 7.91 -2.32
CA SER A 219 -13.73 7.81 -1.78
C SER A 219 -12.78 7.08 -2.75
N MET A 220 -13.22 5.99 -3.38
CA MET A 220 -12.43 5.30 -4.39
C MET A 220 -12.21 6.18 -5.63
N LYS A 221 -13.26 6.85 -6.11
CA LYS A 221 -13.18 7.78 -7.24
C LYS A 221 -12.18 8.90 -6.97
N ASP A 222 -12.27 9.56 -5.82
CA ASP A 222 -11.36 10.66 -5.45
C ASP A 222 -9.89 10.21 -5.43
N ARG A 223 -9.64 9.00 -4.90
CA ARG A 223 -8.30 8.40 -4.91
C ARG A 223 -7.81 8.13 -6.33
N LEU A 224 -8.66 7.58 -7.20
CA LEU A 224 -8.31 7.28 -8.58
C LEU A 224 -8.11 8.56 -9.40
N ASP A 225 -8.96 9.57 -9.20
CA ASP A 225 -8.81 10.89 -9.81
C ASP A 225 -7.49 11.54 -9.39
N LYS A 226 -7.14 11.46 -8.10
CA LYS A 226 -5.85 11.94 -7.61
C LYS A 226 -4.69 11.17 -8.23
N GLN A 227 -4.76 9.84 -8.28
CA GLN A 227 -3.73 8.99 -8.88
C GLN A 227 -3.53 9.32 -10.37
N GLU A 228 -4.61 9.52 -11.11
CA GLU A 228 -4.56 9.93 -12.52
C GLU A 228 -4.09 11.37 -12.70
N ALA A 229 -4.51 12.30 -11.84
CA ALA A 229 -4.07 13.69 -11.88
C ALA A 229 -2.59 13.80 -11.54
N GLU A 230 -2.08 12.99 -10.60
CA GLU A 230 -0.65 12.82 -10.34
C GLU A 230 0.03 12.26 -11.59
N ALA A 231 -0.45 11.15 -12.14
CA ALA A 231 0.10 10.59 -13.38
C ALA A 231 0.09 11.58 -14.55
N LYS A 232 -0.90 12.48 -14.62
CA LYS A 232 -1.00 13.56 -15.63
C LYS A 232 -0.10 14.76 -15.32
N LYS A 233 0.11 15.12 -14.05
CA LYS A 233 1.14 16.08 -13.65
C LYS A 233 2.54 15.54 -13.97
N ASP A 234 2.69 14.23 -13.97
CA ASP A 234 3.90 13.51 -14.38
C ASP A 234 4.01 13.33 -15.92
N THR A 235 2.96 13.69 -16.68
CA THR A 235 3.03 13.94 -18.14
C THR A 235 3.37 15.39 -18.49
N LYS A 236 3.84 16.19 -17.53
CA LYS A 236 4.72 17.30 -17.89
C LYS A 236 5.84 16.69 -18.74
N PRO A 237 6.18 17.20 -19.94
CA PRO A 237 7.39 16.75 -20.60
C PRO A 237 8.48 16.84 -19.54
N ALA A 238 9.23 15.77 -19.28
CA ALA A 238 10.28 15.87 -18.28
C ALA A 238 11.09 17.11 -18.68
N GLY A 239 11.15 18.06 -17.75
CA GLY A 239 11.70 19.37 -18.05
C GLY A 239 13.15 19.20 -18.48
N LYS A 240 13.73 20.26 -19.04
CA LYS A 240 15.19 20.39 -19.03
C LYS A 240 15.71 20.01 -17.64
N ALA A 241 16.80 19.26 -17.59
CA ALA A 241 17.39 18.78 -16.36
C ALA A 241 17.51 19.93 -15.35
N ASP A 242 17.20 19.67 -14.07
CA ASP A 242 17.36 20.68 -13.04
C ASP A 242 18.85 20.87 -12.78
N GLU A 243 19.40 21.96 -13.28
CA GLU A 243 20.82 22.31 -13.21
C GLU A 243 21.28 22.61 -11.77
N LYS A 244 20.37 22.84 -10.82
CA LYS A 244 20.74 23.16 -9.43
C LYS A 244 21.36 21.98 -8.67
N ASP A 245 21.11 20.76 -9.11
CA ASP A 245 21.59 19.52 -8.48
C ASP A 245 22.49 18.71 -9.44
N MET A 246 23.29 19.41 -10.25
CA MET A 246 24.29 18.78 -11.11
C MET A 246 25.33 18.00 -10.29
N LYS A 247 25.62 16.79 -10.74
CA LYS A 247 26.63 15.90 -10.15
C LYS A 247 27.79 15.68 -11.12
N ALA A 248 28.96 15.37 -10.58
CA ALA A 248 30.08 14.92 -11.38
C ALA A 248 29.98 13.40 -11.61
N ILE A 249 30.32 12.90 -12.80
CA ILE A 249 30.29 11.46 -13.07
C ILE A 249 31.30 10.69 -12.19
N ALA A 250 32.32 11.40 -11.68
CA ALA A 250 33.26 10.90 -10.66
C ALA A 250 32.59 10.40 -9.38
N GLU A 251 31.35 10.78 -9.06
CA GLU A 251 30.61 10.20 -7.93
C GLU A 251 30.30 8.70 -8.14
N TRP A 252 30.37 8.22 -9.39
CA TRP A 252 30.28 6.80 -9.75
C TRP A 252 31.65 6.18 -10.05
N ALA A 253 32.76 6.81 -9.66
CA ALA A 253 34.11 6.34 -9.97
C ALA A 253 34.34 4.87 -9.58
N GLY A 254 35.11 4.19 -10.42
CA GLY A 254 35.45 2.78 -10.26
C GLY A 254 35.18 1.94 -11.49
N GLU A 255 35.36 0.63 -11.33
CA GLU A 255 35.08 -0.36 -12.35
C GLU A 255 33.75 -1.04 -12.05
N TRP A 256 32.96 -1.27 -13.09
CA TRP A 256 31.63 -1.85 -12.98
C TRP A 256 31.41 -2.86 -14.10
N ASN A 257 30.83 -4.00 -13.74
CA ASN A 257 30.48 -5.06 -14.67
C ASN A 257 28.98 -5.04 -14.96
N ASN A 258 28.61 -5.37 -16.20
CA ASN A 258 27.23 -5.59 -16.60
C ASN A 258 26.67 -6.79 -15.86
N MET A 259 25.61 -6.60 -15.06
CA MET A 259 24.94 -7.70 -14.38
C MET A 259 24.41 -8.75 -15.37
N GLY A 260 24.02 -8.31 -16.58
CA GLY A 260 23.51 -9.16 -17.65
C GLY A 260 24.45 -10.32 -18.01
N ASP A 261 25.75 -10.11 -17.92
CA ASP A 261 26.77 -11.12 -18.26
C ASP A 261 26.80 -12.31 -17.28
N TYR A 262 26.16 -12.17 -16.12
CA TYR A 262 26.08 -13.22 -15.12
C TYR A 262 24.78 -14.05 -15.22
N LEU A 263 23.74 -13.55 -15.88
CA LEU A 263 22.37 -14.08 -15.78
C LEU A 263 22.19 -15.49 -16.39
N ASP A 264 23.14 -15.95 -17.20
CA ASP A 264 23.13 -17.31 -17.78
C ASP A 264 23.92 -18.33 -16.97
N ARG A 265 24.52 -17.93 -15.84
CA ARG A 265 25.19 -18.86 -14.92
C ARG A 265 24.20 -19.93 -14.42
N PRO A 266 24.54 -21.24 -14.49
CA PRO A 266 23.67 -22.32 -14.01
C PRO A 266 23.18 -22.11 -12.57
N GLU A 267 24.03 -21.56 -11.71
CA GLU A 267 23.77 -21.31 -10.29
C GLU A 267 22.68 -20.26 -10.05
N LEU A 268 22.44 -19.35 -11.02
CA LEU A 268 21.40 -18.33 -10.92
C LEU A 268 20.04 -18.80 -11.45
N GLN A 269 19.98 -19.93 -12.17
CA GLN A 269 18.74 -20.32 -12.85
C GLN A 269 17.59 -20.61 -11.87
N ASN A 270 17.91 -21.14 -10.69
CA ASN A 270 16.91 -21.37 -9.64
C ASN A 270 16.34 -20.04 -9.08
N ALA A 271 17.11 -18.96 -9.08
CA ALA A 271 16.67 -17.65 -8.58
C ALA A 271 15.50 -17.10 -9.41
N PHE A 272 15.54 -17.25 -10.74
CA PHE A 272 14.41 -16.85 -11.60
C PHE A 272 13.15 -17.65 -11.29
N GLY A 273 13.25 -18.93 -10.97
CA GLY A 273 12.11 -19.75 -10.57
C GLY A 273 11.49 -19.32 -9.23
N ILE A 274 12.31 -18.88 -8.28
CA ILE A 274 11.84 -18.31 -7.00
C ILE A 274 11.13 -16.98 -7.23
N ALA A 275 11.76 -16.08 -7.98
CA ALA A 275 11.21 -14.75 -8.28
C ALA A 275 9.91 -14.83 -9.11
N ALA A 276 9.86 -15.72 -10.10
CA ALA A 276 8.69 -15.93 -10.95
C ALA A 276 7.45 -16.35 -10.14
N LYS A 277 7.62 -17.15 -9.07
CA LYS A 277 6.51 -17.53 -8.18
C LYS A 277 5.92 -16.34 -7.43
N LYS A 278 6.75 -15.36 -7.02
CA LYS A 278 6.26 -14.12 -6.39
C LYS A 278 5.40 -13.30 -7.34
N GLU A 279 5.71 -13.33 -8.64
CA GLU A 279 4.98 -12.60 -9.68
C GLU A 279 3.92 -13.44 -10.42
N ASN A 280 3.66 -14.68 -9.99
CA ASN A 280 2.74 -15.61 -10.66
C ASN A 280 3.02 -15.79 -12.17
N LYS A 281 4.30 -15.88 -12.55
CA LYS A 281 4.79 -16.09 -13.92
C LYS A 281 5.50 -17.44 -14.06
N SER A 282 5.71 -17.89 -15.29
CA SER A 282 6.66 -18.97 -15.57
C SER A 282 8.10 -18.49 -15.33
N ALA A 283 9.01 -19.41 -15.01
CA ALA A 283 10.42 -19.07 -14.83
C ALA A 283 11.03 -18.53 -16.13
N GLU A 284 10.62 -19.09 -17.27
CA GLU A 284 11.06 -18.69 -18.60
C GLU A 284 10.61 -17.27 -18.96
N ASP A 285 9.34 -16.94 -18.72
CA ASP A 285 8.80 -15.60 -19.01
C ASP A 285 9.42 -14.55 -18.09
N PHE A 286 9.59 -14.88 -16.81
CA PHE A 286 10.26 -14.00 -15.86
C PHE A 286 11.72 -13.74 -16.29
N LYS A 287 12.49 -14.80 -16.58
CA LYS A 287 13.89 -14.67 -17.03
C LYS A 287 13.96 -13.82 -18.28
N LYS A 288 13.11 -14.08 -19.29
CA LYS A 288 13.10 -13.30 -20.54
C LYS A 288 12.84 -11.82 -20.29
N ALA A 289 11.86 -11.49 -19.46
CA ALA A 289 11.56 -10.10 -19.10
C ALA A 289 12.71 -9.45 -18.29
N TYR A 290 13.29 -10.17 -17.34
CA TYR A 290 14.38 -9.70 -16.50
C TYR A 290 15.65 -9.42 -17.33
N VAL A 291 16.04 -10.35 -18.20
CA VAL A 291 17.18 -10.18 -19.12
C VAL A 291 16.96 -9.00 -20.07
N ALA A 292 15.76 -8.87 -20.66
CA ALA A 292 15.44 -7.74 -21.53
C ALA A 292 15.54 -6.39 -20.79
N LYS A 293 15.08 -6.35 -19.53
CA LYS A 293 15.15 -5.16 -18.68
C LYS A 293 16.59 -4.76 -18.35
N ARG A 294 17.48 -5.73 -18.11
CA ARG A 294 18.89 -5.51 -17.72
C ARG A 294 19.87 -5.46 -18.90
N LYS A 295 19.38 -5.53 -20.14
CA LYS A 295 20.21 -5.64 -21.35
C LYS A 295 21.13 -4.43 -21.52
N THR A 296 22.41 -4.71 -21.83
CA THR A 296 23.47 -3.73 -22.09
C THR A 296 24.23 -4.15 -23.36
N ASP A 297 24.81 -3.20 -24.10
CA ASP A 297 25.59 -3.45 -25.32
C ASP A 297 27.11 -3.57 -25.06
N TYR A 298 27.51 -3.45 -23.81
CA TYR A 298 28.88 -3.57 -23.31
C TYR A 298 28.88 -4.36 -22.01
N SER A 299 30.06 -4.87 -21.64
CA SER A 299 30.24 -5.74 -20.46
C SER A 299 30.88 -5.03 -19.28
N LYS A 300 31.71 -4.02 -19.52
CA LYS A 300 32.40 -3.27 -18.46
C LYS A 300 32.31 -1.77 -18.70
N MET A 301 32.14 -1.03 -17.62
CA MET A 301 32.18 0.44 -17.57
C MET A 301 33.22 0.85 -16.54
N ILE A 302 34.19 1.65 -16.95
CA ILE A 302 35.25 2.16 -16.07
C ILE A 302 35.11 3.68 -16.03
N ILE A 303 34.96 4.24 -14.83
CA ILE A 303 34.75 5.67 -14.62
C ILE A 303 35.93 6.22 -13.83
N ARG A 304 36.64 7.18 -14.43
CA ARG A 304 37.78 7.88 -13.82
C ARG A 304 37.67 9.37 -14.11
N ASP A 305 37.55 10.17 -13.05
CA ASP A 305 37.27 11.61 -13.14
C ASP A 305 36.05 11.91 -14.03
N LYS A 306 36.27 12.45 -15.23
CA LYS A 306 35.22 12.70 -16.22
C LYS A 306 35.17 11.66 -17.33
N GLU A 307 36.19 10.81 -17.46
CA GLU A 307 36.28 9.82 -18.53
C GLU A 307 35.48 8.56 -18.16
N VAL A 308 34.68 8.10 -19.11
CA VAL A 308 33.99 6.82 -19.05
C VAL A 308 34.47 5.97 -20.21
N LEU A 309 34.94 4.76 -19.90
CA LEU A 309 35.44 3.77 -20.85
C LEU A 309 34.53 2.53 -20.84
N PHE A 310 34.06 2.13 -22.02
CA PHE A 310 33.24 0.95 -22.23
C PHE A 310 34.05 -0.18 -22.88
N LYS A 311 33.90 -1.40 -22.37
CA LYS A 311 34.56 -2.59 -22.91
C LYS A 311 33.61 -3.76 -23.09
N ASP A 312 33.93 -4.65 -24.02
CA ASP A 312 33.24 -5.93 -24.14
C ASP A 312 33.73 -6.95 -23.10
N LYS A 313 33.16 -8.16 -23.16
CA LYS A 313 33.45 -9.27 -22.24
C LYS A 313 34.92 -9.69 -22.27
N ASP A 314 35.58 -9.55 -23.42
CA ASP A 314 36.96 -9.95 -23.66
C ASP A 314 37.94 -8.82 -23.27
N GLY A 315 37.41 -7.69 -22.81
CA GLY A 315 38.18 -6.52 -22.36
C GLY A 315 38.61 -5.59 -23.48
N LYS A 316 38.12 -5.80 -24.71
CA LYS A 316 38.37 -4.90 -25.84
C LYS A 316 37.62 -3.60 -25.61
N GLU A 317 38.31 -2.49 -25.86
CA GLU A 317 37.71 -1.16 -25.83
C GLU A 317 36.68 -1.00 -26.95
N LEU A 318 35.46 -0.64 -26.56
CA LEU A 318 34.36 -0.32 -27.48
C LEU A 318 34.27 1.19 -27.74
N GLY A 319 34.70 1.99 -26.77
CA GLY A 319 34.79 3.43 -26.89
C GLY A 319 34.91 4.12 -25.53
N LYS A 320 35.28 5.38 -25.56
CA LYS A 320 35.43 6.22 -24.38
C LYS A 320 35.11 7.67 -24.67
N GLY A 321 34.77 8.43 -23.64
CA GLY A 321 34.55 9.87 -23.75
C GLY A 321 34.48 10.55 -22.40
N THR A 322 34.55 11.88 -22.40
CA THR A 322 34.35 12.69 -21.20
C THR A 322 32.90 13.09 -21.05
N TYR A 323 32.41 13.11 -19.80
CA TYR A 323 31.01 13.38 -19.47
C TYR A 323 30.88 14.54 -18.48
N GLU A 324 29.96 15.45 -18.81
CA GLU A 324 29.59 16.57 -17.95
C GLU A 324 28.17 16.39 -17.42
N GLY A 325 27.98 16.60 -16.12
CA GLY A 325 26.65 16.66 -15.53
C GLY A 325 25.83 17.79 -16.17
N LYS A 326 24.53 17.56 -16.36
CA LYS A 326 23.56 18.55 -16.86
C LYS A 326 22.39 18.76 -15.90
N GLY A 327 22.34 18.00 -14.81
CA GLY A 327 21.34 18.14 -13.75
C GLY A 327 20.73 16.80 -13.40
N LYS A 328 19.55 16.83 -12.79
CA LYS A 328 18.74 15.63 -12.55
C LYS A 328 17.36 15.73 -13.19
N VAL A 329 16.79 14.57 -13.47
CA VAL A 329 15.41 14.38 -13.93
C VAL A 329 14.79 13.27 -13.10
N THR A 330 13.50 13.36 -12.84
CA THR A 330 12.75 12.34 -12.11
C THR A 330 11.84 11.61 -13.10
N SER A 331 11.77 10.28 -12.99
CA SER A 331 10.77 9.46 -13.67
C SER A 331 9.99 8.64 -12.64
N LYS A 332 8.90 8.01 -13.05
CA LYS A 332 8.16 7.10 -12.16
C LYS A 332 8.20 5.67 -12.64
N LEU A 333 8.30 4.74 -11.69
CA LEU A 333 8.05 3.32 -11.90
C LEU A 333 6.94 2.89 -10.94
N GLY A 334 5.72 2.81 -11.45
CA GLY A 334 4.53 2.60 -10.61
C GLY A 334 4.33 3.76 -9.64
N ARG A 335 4.44 3.48 -8.32
CA ARG A 335 4.31 4.49 -7.25
C ARG A 335 5.65 5.00 -6.71
N HIS A 336 6.76 4.69 -7.39
CA HIS A 336 8.11 5.04 -6.98
C HIS A 336 8.68 6.12 -7.87
N ASP A 337 9.29 7.13 -7.25
CA ASP A 337 10.02 8.18 -7.95
C ASP A 337 11.47 7.74 -8.13
N LEU A 338 11.96 7.78 -9.35
CA LEU A 338 13.30 7.41 -9.75
C LEU A 338 14.07 8.68 -10.09
N THR A 339 15.17 8.93 -9.39
CA THR A 339 16.06 10.06 -9.69
C THR A 339 17.15 9.61 -10.66
N TRP A 340 17.27 10.33 -11.78
CA TRP A 340 18.30 10.12 -12.79
C TRP A 340 19.16 11.37 -12.90
N TYR A 341 20.48 11.22 -12.79
CA TYR A 341 21.43 12.27 -13.11
C TYR A 341 21.78 12.21 -14.60
N VAL A 342 21.70 13.37 -15.25
CA VAL A 342 21.91 13.50 -16.69
C VAL A 342 23.36 13.88 -16.94
N PHE A 343 24.03 13.12 -17.80
CA PHE A 343 25.38 13.40 -18.26
C PHE A 343 25.43 13.49 -19.78
N GLN A 344 26.11 14.52 -20.28
CA GLN A 344 26.36 14.74 -21.69
C GLN A 344 27.80 14.36 -22.02
N GLY A 345 27.97 13.45 -22.96
CA GLY A 345 29.26 13.03 -23.49
C GLY A 345 29.78 14.02 -24.55
N ASP A 346 31.09 14.13 -24.63
CA ASP A 346 31.82 14.86 -25.67
C ASP A 346 31.67 14.24 -27.07
N GLU A 347 32.38 14.78 -28.06
CA GLU A 347 32.36 14.28 -29.44
C GLU A 347 32.86 12.83 -29.58
N LYS A 348 33.79 12.40 -28.73
CA LYS A 348 34.41 11.06 -28.77
C LYS A 348 33.57 10.01 -28.04
N ALA A 349 32.69 10.44 -27.14
CA ALA A 349 31.84 9.57 -26.36
C ALA A 349 31.00 8.62 -27.23
N LEU A 350 31.07 7.32 -26.91
CA LEU A 350 30.32 6.25 -27.56
C LEU A 350 28.79 6.46 -27.45
N TYR A 351 28.34 7.00 -26.32
CA TYR A 351 26.96 7.38 -26.06
C TYR A 351 26.89 8.84 -25.69
N LYS A 352 26.12 9.64 -26.43
CA LYS A 352 26.01 11.09 -26.18
C LYS A 352 25.33 11.42 -24.85
N THR A 353 24.39 10.61 -24.40
CA THR A 353 23.65 10.89 -23.16
C THR A 353 23.71 9.67 -22.24
N LEU A 354 23.99 9.90 -20.96
CA LEU A 354 23.79 8.93 -19.88
C LEU A 354 22.78 9.49 -18.87
N LEU A 355 21.84 8.66 -18.46
CA LEU A 355 20.98 8.86 -17.30
C LEU A 355 21.39 7.84 -16.26
N VAL A 356 21.88 8.27 -15.10
CA VAL A 356 22.45 7.38 -14.10
C VAL A 356 21.73 7.55 -12.77
N MET A 357 21.24 6.47 -12.19
CA MET A 357 20.67 6.48 -10.84
C MET A 357 21.79 6.51 -9.78
N PRO A 358 21.53 7.00 -8.56
CA PRO A 358 22.47 6.83 -7.45
C PRO A 358 22.90 5.38 -7.27
N VAL A 359 24.14 5.17 -6.81
CA VAL A 359 24.59 3.86 -6.35
C VAL A 359 23.78 3.44 -5.11
N HIS A 360 23.28 2.21 -5.11
CA HIS A 360 22.45 1.64 -4.04
C HIS A 360 22.67 0.12 -3.88
N GLY A 361 22.01 -0.46 -2.88
CA GLY A 361 22.07 -1.88 -2.53
C GLY A 361 22.88 -2.13 -1.26
N ASP A 362 22.24 -2.73 -0.24
CA ASP A 362 22.88 -3.08 1.04
C ASP A 362 23.68 -4.40 0.92
N GLY A 363 23.28 -5.29 -0.01
CA GLY A 363 23.97 -6.53 -0.34
C GLY A 363 24.81 -6.42 -1.61
N LEU A 364 24.13 -6.32 -2.77
CA LEU A 364 24.77 -6.11 -4.06
C LEU A 364 24.87 -4.61 -4.37
N ILE A 365 26.07 -4.03 -4.26
CA ILE A 365 26.30 -2.63 -4.62
C ILE A 365 26.18 -2.47 -6.14
N HIS A 366 25.20 -1.69 -6.59
CA HIS A 366 24.92 -1.49 -8.00
C HIS A 366 24.30 -0.12 -8.30
N PHE A 367 24.13 0.18 -9.59
CA PHE A 367 23.27 1.26 -10.05
C PHE A 367 22.62 0.90 -11.38
N HIS A 368 21.55 1.63 -11.71
CA HIS A 368 20.90 1.53 -13.01
C HIS A 368 21.26 2.72 -13.89
N LEU A 369 21.30 2.50 -15.20
CA LEU A 369 21.49 3.57 -16.16
C LEU A 369 20.56 3.45 -17.38
N ARG A 370 20.46 4.52 -18.14
CA ARG A 370 19.98 4.54 -19.53
C ARG A 370 20.96 5.31 -20.37
N TYR A 371 21.22 4.86 -21.57
CA TYR A 371 22.25 5.46 -22.42
C TYR A 371 21.84 5.44 -23.89
N GLY A 372 22.43 6.33 -24.68
CA GLY A 372 22.22 6.37 -26.12
C GLY A 372 22.73 7.65 -26.74
N ASN A 373 22.41 7.82 -28.02
CA ASN A 373 22.70 9.04 -28.78
C ASN A 373 21.49 9.97 -28.87
N GLU A 374 20.38 9.59 -28.23
CA GLU A 374 19.19 10.41 -28.08
C GLU A 374 19.33 11.34 -26.87
N ASP A 375 18.44 12.33 -26.74
CA ASP A 375 18.39 13.19 -25.56
C ASP A 375 17.83 12.46 -24.32
N ALA A 376 17.96 13.10 -23.16
CA ALA A 376 17.45 12.60 -21.89
C ALA A 376 15.95 12.26 -21.94
N GLN A 377 15.15 13.02 -22.68
CA GLN A 377 13.70 12.81 -22.75
C GLN A 377 13.34 11.54 -23.52
N ALA A 378 14.02 11.29 -24.63
CA ALA A 378 13.86 10.07 -25.40
C ALA A 378 14.29 8.84 -24.58
N LEU A 379 15.40 8.93 -23.84
CA LEU A 379 15.84 7.87 -22.94
C LEU A 379 14.88 7.64 -21.77
N LEU A 380 14.25 8.69 -21.24
CA LEU A 380 13.26 8.57 -20.17
C LEU A 380 12.00 7.81 -20.60
N LYS A 381 11.63 7.81 -21.88
CA LYS A 381 10.48 7.05 -22.40
C LYS A 381 10.71 5.54 -22.46
N LYS A 382 11.94 5.07 -22.26
CA LYS A 382 12.30 3.65 -22.24
C LYS A 382 11.99 3.05 -20.85
N ASP A 383 10.72 3.07 -20.47
CA ASP A 383 10.24 2.82 -19.08
C ASP A 383 10.60 1.44 -18.50
N ASN A 384 10.84 0.44 -19.35
CA ASN A 384 11.15 -0.93 -18.95
C ASN A 384 12.62 -1.32 -19.18
N TRP A 385 13.52 -0.35 -19.35
CA TRP A 385 14.94 -0.59 -19.58
C TRP A 385 15.78 0.00 -18.45
N PHE A 386 16.44 -0.90 -17.70
CA PHE A 386 17.29 -0.64 -16.54
C PHE A 386 18.58 -1.47 -16.62
N PRO A 387 19.47 -1.22 -17.61
CA PRO A 387 20.85 -1.68 -17.56
C PRO A 387 21.42 -1.53 -16.16
N THR A 388 22.06 -2.59 -15.65
CA THR A 388 22.54 -2.61 -14.27
C THR A 388 24.01 -2.92 -14.21
N MET A 389 24.72 -2.04 -13.50
CA MET A 389 26.15 -2.11 -13.32
C MET A 389 26.45 -2.46 -11.86
N VAL A 390 27.18 -3.56 -11.67
CA VAL A 390 27.53 -4.11 -10.35
C VAL A 390 29.04 -4.01 -10.13
N LYS A 391 29.50 -4.07 -8.88
CA LYS A 391 30.93 -4.13 -8.60
C LYS A 391 31.58 -5.42 -9.17
N PRO A 392 32.87 -5.40 -9.52
CA PRO A 392 33.51 -6.54 -10.18
C PRO A 392 33.63 -7.80 -9.30
N ASP A 393 33.55 -7.61 -7.99
CA ASP A 393 33.57 -8.65 -6.96
C ASP A 393 32.17 -9.17 -6.59
N ALA A 394 31.13 -8.82 -7.36
CA ALA A 394 29.77 -9.33 -7.17
C ALA A 394 29.75 -10.87 -7.13
N THR A 395 29.29 -11.40 -6.00
CA THR A 395 29.22 -12.84 -5.77
C THR A 395 27.93 -13.44 -6.33
N THR A 396 27.94 -14.74 -6.60
CA THR A 396 26.74 -15.48 -6.99
C THR A 396 25.62 -15.35 -5.94
N ALA A 397 25.96 -15.33 -4.65
CA ALA A 397 24.97 -15.18 -3.58
C ALA A 397 24.26 -13.82 -3.63
N GLN A 398 25.02 -12.72 -3.78
CA GLN A 398 24.46 -11.37 -3.93
C GLN A 398 23.60 -11.23 -5.19
N LEU A 399 24.01 -11.86 -6.30
CA LEU A 399 23.22 -11.87 -7.53
C LEU A 399 21.91 -12.66 -7.38
N ILE A 400 21.91 -13.78 -6.64
CA ILE A 400 20.69 -14.53 -6.33
C ILE A 400 19.76 -13.66 -5.50
N GLU A 401 20.26 -13.04 -4.44
CA GLU A 401 19.47 -12.17 -3.57
C GLU A 401 18.77 -11.06 -4.37
N GLU A 402 19.54 -10.30 -5.17
CA GLU A 402 19.04 -9.24 -6.07
C GLU A 402 18.01 -9.75 -7.09
N ILE A 403 18.17 -10.95 -7.65
CA ILE A 403 17.19 -11.51 -8.60
C ILE A 403 15.90 -11.89 -7.88
N THR A 404 16.01 -12.33 -6.63
CA THR A 404 14.87 -12.84 -5.85
C THR A 404 14.15 -11.81 -5.02
N GLU A 405 14.68 -10.60 -4.84
CA GLU A 405 14.02 -9.50 -4.12
C GLU A 405 12.63 -9.20 -4.70
#